data_AF-A0A662BM28-F1
#
_entry.id   AF-A0A662BM28-F1
#
_cell.length_a   1.000
_cell.length_b   1.000
_cell.length_c   1.000
_cell.angle_alpha   90.00
_cell.angle_beta   90.00
_cell.angle_gamma   90.00
#
_symmetry.space_group_name_H-M   'P 1'
#
loop_
_entity.id
_entity.type
_entity.pdbx_description
1 polymer ?
#
loop_
_entity_poly.entity_id
_entity_poly.type
_entity_poly.pdbx_seq_one_letter_code
_entity_poly.pdbx_strand_id
1 'polypeptide(L)'
;CGSLLPEDIGMEVVFGQKQNGRMKDVLFSKPLKLGSSSGETATFSCEFGIEHAGALDYGIRMHPANPQIPYKLDTGLVRWI
;
A
#
# COMPACT_ATOMS: atom_id res chain seq x y z
N CYS A 1 -11.13 -17.41 18.46
CA CYS A 1 -9.97 -16.65 17.97
C CYS A 1 -10.23 -16.26 16.52
N GLY A 2 -10.16 -14.97 16.19
CA GLY A 2 -10.30 -14.52 14.80
C GLY A 2 -9.01 -14.80 14.03
N SER A 3 -9.12 -15.51 12.91
CA SER A 3 -8.04 -15.64 11.93
C SER A 3 -7.98 -14.38 11.08
N LEU A 4 -6.80 -13.81 10.87
CA LEU A 4 -6.60 -12.69 9.94
C LEU A 4 -6.76 -13.22 8.52
N LEU A 5 -7.79 -12.75 7.81
CA LEU A 5 -7.99 -13.11 6.41
C LEU A 5 -7.18 -12.15 5.52
N PRO A 6 -6.73 -12.58 4.33
CA PRO A 6 -6.04 -11.69 3.39
C PRO A 6 -6.82 -10.42 3.03
N GLU A 7 -8.15 -10.47 3.10
CA GLU A 7 -9.06 -9.34 2.87
C GLU A 7 -9.09 -8.30 4.00
N ASP A 8 -8.67 -8.69 5.21
CA ASP A 8 -8.50 -7.77 6.34
C ASP A 8 -7.22 -6.92 6.22
N ILE A 9 -6.40 -7.20 5.20
CA ILE A 9 -5.13 -6.52 4.94
C ILE A 9 -5.27 -5.61 3.72
N GLY A 10 -5.13 -4.32 3.95
CA GLY A 10 -4.98 -3.33 2.89
C GLY A 10 -3.50 -3.15 2.56
N MET A 11 -3.19 -3.18 1.27
CA MET A 11 -1.87 -2.80 0.77
C MET A 11 -2.00 -1.68 -0.24
N GLU A 12 -1.05 -0.76 -0.23
CA GLU A 12 -0.98 0.30 -1.24
C GLU A 12 0.48 0.60 -1.60
N VAL A 13 0.66 1.00 -2.85
CA VAL A 13 1.93 1.54 -3.33
C VAL A 13 1.85 3.07 -3.28
N VAL A 14 2.85 3.68 -2.68
CA VAL A 14 2.98 5.12 -2.50
C VAL A 14 4.11 5.60 -3.39
N PHE A 15 3.81 6.52 -4.31
CA PHE A 15 4.77 7.11 -5.22
C PHE A 15 5.19 8.49 -4.73
N GLY A 16 6.45 8.81 -4.91
CA GLY A 16 7.02 10.09 -4.54
C GLY A 16 8.24 10.44 -5.37
N GLN A 17 8.74 11.66 -5.15
CA GLN A 17 10.00 12.11 -5.73
C GLN A 17 11.07 12.17 -4.63
N LYS A 18 12.27 11.69 -4.93
CA LYS A 18 13.45 11.98 -4.11
C LYS A 18 13.96 13.40 -4.41
N GLN A 19 14.15 14.16 -3.35
CA GLN A 19 15.16 15.22 -3.30
C GLN A 19 16.24 14.77 -2.30
N ASN A 20 17.50 14.74 -2.74
CA ASN A 20 18.65 14.41 -1.88
C ASN A 20 18.54 13.03 -1.18
N GLY A 21 18.05 12.01 -1.89
CA GLY A 21 18.04 10.63 -1.40
C GLY A 21 16.90 10.25 -0.44
N ARG A 22 16.07 11.20 -0.02
CA ARG A 22 14.86 10.94 0.80
C ARG A 22 13.60 11.26 0.00
N MET A 23 12.57 10.41 0.13
CA MET A 23 11.24 10.70 -0.40
C MET A 23 10.69 11.91 0.35
N LYS A 24 10.56 13.03 -0.35
CA LYS A 24 10.20 14.32 0.28
C LYS A 24 8.70 14.56 0.20
N ASP A 25 8.11 14.26 -0.95
CA ASP A 25 6.71 14.48 -1.25
C ASP A 25 6.08 13.21 -1.81
N VAL A 26 4.94 12.82 -1.24
CA VAL A 26 4.06 11.79 -1.80
C VAL A 26 3.27 12.44 -2.94
N LEU A 27 3.45 11.94 -4.15
CA LEU A 27 2.72 12.41 -5.33
C LEU A 27 1.30 11.82 -5.34
N PHE A 28 1.22 10.50 -5.27
CA PHE A 28 -0.03 9.75 -5.27
C PHE A 28 0.18 8.36 -4.68
N SER A 29 -0.89 7.72 -4.22
CA SER A 29 -0.89 6.30 -3.88
C SER A 29 -1.97 5.54 -4.65
N LYS A 30 -1.73 4.25 -4.87
CA LYS A 30 -2.72 3.35 -5.50
C LYS A 30 -2.90 2.11 -4.62
N PRO A 31 -4.15 1.70 -4.36
CA PRO A 31 -4.41 0.47 -3.63
C PRO A 31 -4.00 -0.74 -4.47
N LEU A 32 -3.35 -1.70 -3.82
CA LEU A 32 -3.09 -3.00 -4.41
C LEU A 32 -4.33 -3.89 -4.25
N LYS A 33 -4.67 -4.64 -5.28
CA LYS A 33 -5.77 -5.60 -5.28
C LYS A 33 -5.25 -6.96 -4.84
N LEU A 34 -5.97 -7.61 -3.93
CA LEU A 34 -5.74 -9.01 -3.61
C LEU A 34 -6.06 -9.85 -4.85
N GLY A 35 -5.08 -10.61 -5.34
CA GLY A 35 -5.20 -11.46 -6.52
C GLY A 35 -5.44 -12.92 -6.15
N SER A 36 -4.46 -13.55 -5.52
CA SER A 36 -4.54 -14.95 -5.07
C SER A 36 -4.10 -15.07 -3.62
N SER A 37 -4.66 -16.05 -2.91
CA SER A 37 -4.24 -16.41 -1.56
C SER A 37 -4.09 -17.93 -1.47
N SER A 38 -2.97 -18.40 -0.92
CA SER A 38 -2.69 -19.81 -0.66
C SER A 38 -2.14 -19.96 0.75
N GLY A 39 -2.93 -20.55 1.64
CA GLY A 39 -2.58 -20.69 3.05
C GLY A 39 -2.27 -19.34 3.69
N GLU A 40 -1.03 -19.17 4.16
CA GLU A 40 -0.53 -17.97 4.84
C GLU A 40 0.08 -16.93 3.88
N THR A 41 0.05 -17.18 2.57
CA THR A 41 0.62 -16.29 1.55
C THR A 41 -0.48 -15.67 0.70
N ALA A 42 -0.42 -14.36 0.51
CA ALA A 42 -1.33 -13.62 -0.34
C ALA A 42 -0.54 -12.78 -1.36
N THR A 43 -1.01 -12.76 -2.61
CA THR A 43 -0.43 -12.00 -3.71
C THR A 43 -1.27 -10.78 -3.99
N PHE A 44 -0.62 -9.61 -3.98
CA PHE A 44 -1.25 -8.32 -4.24
C PHE A 44 -0.65 -7.68 -5.49
N SER A 45 -1.48 -7.11 -6.35
CA SER A 45 -1.04 -6.48 -7.60
C SER A 45 -1.79 -5.18 -7.87
N CYS A 46 -1.16 -4.27 -8.61
CA CYS A 46 -1.77 -3.05 -9.10
C CYS A 46 -1.21 -2.77 -10.50
N GLU A 47 -2.08 -2.32 -11.38
CA GLU A 47 -1.70 -1.76 -12.68
C GLU A 47 -1.97 -0.26 -12.64
N PHE A 48 -1.00 0.54 -13.08
CA PHE A 48 -1.14 1.99 -13.16
C PHE A 48 -0.35 2.51 -14.35
N GLY A 49 -0.87 3.55 -14.99
CA GLY A 49 -0.14 4.32 -16.00
C GLY A 49 0.84 5.28 -15.34
N ILE A 50 1.97 5.54 -15.99
CA ILE A 50 2.89 6.59 -15.56
C ILE A 50 2.28 7.94 -15.96
N GLU A 51 1.69 8.64 -14.99
CA GLU A 51 1.06 9.96 -15.18
C GLU A 51 2.07 11.11 -15.07
N HIS A 52 3.25 10.87 -14.49
CA HIS A 52 4.29 11.88 -14.28
C HIS A 52 5.59 11.52 -14.99
N ALA A 53 6.14 12.47 -15.75
CA ALA A 53 7.44 12.32 -16.37
C ALA A 53 8.57 12.47 -15.34
N GLY A 54 9.59 11.62 -15.43
CA GLY A 54 10.77 11.65 -14.57
C GLY A 54 11.00 10.35 -13.80
N ALA A 55 11.98 10.38 -12.89
CA ALA A 55 12.24 9.26 -11.99
C ALA A 55 11.19 9.25 -10.87
N LEU A 56 10.48 8.13 -10.73
CA LEU A 56 9.53 7.88 -9.66
C LEU A 56 10.15 6.92 -8.66
N ASP A 57 10.17 7.32 -7.39
CA ASP A 57 10.43 6.41 -6.28
C ASP A 57 9.10 5.89 -5.76
N TYR A 58 9.08 4.64 -5.30
CA TYR A 58 7.90 4.05 -4.69
C TYR A 58 8.26 3.28 -3.42
N GLY A 59 7.29 3.20 -2.51
CA GLY A 59 7.32 2.34 -1.35
C GLY A 59 5.99 1.62 -1.21
N ILE A 60 5.99 0.43 -0.63
CA ILE A 60 4.77 -0.33 -0.37
C ILE A 60 4.49 -0.25 1.13
N ARG A 61 3.23 0.00 1.49
CA ARG A 61 2.78 -0.07 2.87
C ARG A 61 1.56 -0.97 3.03
N MET A 62 1.50 -1.57 4.20
CA MET A 62 0.45 -2.44 4.70
C MET A 62 -0.29 -1.74 5.83
N HIS A 63 -1.62 -1.89 5.88
CA HIS A 63 -2.47 -1.38 6.94
C HIS A 63 -3.71 -2.28 7.11
N PRO A 64 -4.43 -2.21 8.25
CA PRO A 64 -5.71 -2.89 8.38
C PRO A 64 -6.73 -2.37 7.35
N ALA A 65 -7.44 -3.28 6.67
CA ALA A 65 -8.57 -2.96 5.82
C ALA A 65 -9.87 -3.25 6.59
N ASN A 66 -10.59 -2.19 6.96
CA ASN A 66 -11.91 -2.33 7.57
C ASN A 66 -12.81 -1.14 7.16
N PRO A 67 -14.05 -1.38 6.68
CA PRO A 67 -14.99 -0.32 6.33
C PRO A 67 -15.30 0.66 7.47
N GLN A 68 -15.14 0.25 8.73
CA GLN A 68 -15.39 1.07 9.91
C GLN A 68 -14.25 2.05 10.22
N ILE A 69 -13.12 1.97 9.52
CA ILE A 69 -11.97 2.85 9.72
C ILE A 69 -12.00 3.97 8.67
N PRO A 70 -12.43 5.20 9.02
CA PRO A 70 -12.47 6.31 8.08
C PRO A 70 -11.08 6.75 7.64
N TYR A 71 -10.09 6.70 8.56
CA TYR A 71 -8.70 7.09 8.32
C TYR A 71 -7.79 5.87 8.43
N LYS A 72 -7.62 5.12 7.33
CA LYS A 72 -6.91 3.83 7.30
C LYS A 72 -5.47 3.88 7.85
N LEU A 73 -4.84 5.04 7.75
CA LEU A 73 -3.44 5.26 8.15
C LEU A 73 -3.28 5.71 9.60
N ASP A 74 -4.36 6.12 10.26
CA ASP A 74 -4.33 6.66 11.64
C ASP A 74 -4.59 5.57 12.70
N THR A 75 -4.30 4.32 12.33
CA THR A 75 -4.52 3.15 13.19
C THR A 75 -3.31 2.82 14.06
N GLY A 76 -2.15 3.43 13.79
CA GLY A 76 -0.86 3.05 14.38
C GLY A 76 -0.32 1.70 13.90
N LEU A 77 -1.03 1.01 12.99
CA LEU A 77 -0.70 -0.34 12.50
C LEU A 77 -0.16 -0.33 11.06
N VAL A 78 0.39 0.81 10.63
CA VAL A 78 0.98 0.93 9.29
C VAL A 78 2.38 0.33 9.28
N ARG A 79 2.65 -0.56 8.32
CA ARG A 79 3.96 -1.17 8.12
C ARG A 79 4.49 -0.88 6.72
N TRP A 80 5.71 -0.36 6.62
CA TRP A 80 6.44 -0.19 5.36
C TRP A 80 7.25 -1.44 5.04
N ILE A 81 7.28 -1.83 3.77
CA ILE A 81 8.03 -2.98 3.23
C ILE A 81 9.21 -2.49 2.40
#